data_AF-A0A840RZN8-F1
#
_entry.id   AF-A0A840RZN8-F1
#
_cell.length_a   1.000
_cell.length_b   1.000
_cell.length_c   1.000
_cell.angle_alpha   90.00
_cell.angle_beta   90.00
_cell.angle_gamma   90.00
#
_symmetry.space_group_name_H-M   'P 1'
#
loop_
_entity.id
_entity.type
_entity.pdbx_description
1 polymer ?
#
loop_
_entity_poly.entity_id
_entity_poly.type
_entity_poly.pdbx_seq_one_letter_code
_entity_poly.pdbx_strand_id
1 'polypeptide(L)'
;MNEDLIWMLGGGLALVLVLWAWHRSKRGKQASDSRPADVHAETQADTHADTHTHTQADTQADTALKHSEEEAKESLEDSEAAEAERMVAEAYALAAAQVESDRRSKAEAESAAQSAAQAKALEEQRLAEAAAEERAAAARQAEEAAARIEAERLAAEALAQAQAQAAAEAERLAAQAEAERQAALAAAQARAEQEAAEARERAAAAEAAEAAAREAALAAAAEEARRVEAEAAARAAAAEQAAEAERLARERAAEAERVAQAEALAIQAAAQAAAQAAAEAAAAKIAAAPSRPLSPQETRVMVVDDSKVVRVKTSRVLAPRGYQVVLAESAEEAIEKLSAQAPHVLITDVEMPGMDGFDLTRHVRATPAIAELPVIMITSADDRQEAAQAAGVSVLLGKPYSEAELIACIERARLAVQLPA
;
A
#
# COMPACT_ATOMS: atom_id res chain seq x y z
N MET A 1 -3.84 -36.70 -6.10
CA MET A 1 -5.28 -37.01 -6.10
C MET A 1 -6.01 -35.73 -6.42
N ASN A 2 -6.61 -35.63 -7.60
CA ASN A 2 -7.54 -34.55 -7.96
C ASN A 2 -8.77 -35.26 -8.54
N GLU A 3 -9.96 -34.97 -8.02
CA GLU A 3 -11.19 -35.72 -8.37
C GLU A 3 -11.94 -35.10 -9.57
N ASP A 4 -11.50 -33.92 -10.01
CA ASP A 4 -12.13 -33.12 -11.06
C ASP A 4 -12.21 -33.82 -12.43
N LEU A 5 -11.32 -34.80 -12.68
CA LEU A 5 -11.28 -35.56 -13.93
C LEU A 5 -12.42 -36.58 -14.07
N ILE A 6 -13.12 -36.93 -12.97
CA ILE A 6 -14.20 -37.92 -12.97
C ILE A 6 -15.51 -37.32 -13.52
N TRP A 7 -15.76 -36.03 -13.30
CA TRP A 7 -17.01 -35.37 -13.72
C TRP A 7 -17.12 -35.11 -15.23
N MET A 8 -16.01 -35.12 -15.97
CA MET A 8 -15.99 -34.73 -17.39
C MET A 8 -16.45 -35.83 -18.37
N LEU A 9 -16.69 -37.06 -17.91
CA LEU A 9 -17.08 -38.21 -18.76
C LEU A 9 -18.49 -38.78 -18.47
N GLY A 10 -19.22 -38.27 -17.47
CA GLY A 10 -20.50 -38.86 -17.04
C GLY A 10 -21.74 -38.53 -17.89
N GLY A 11 -21.71 -37.45 -18.69
CA GLY A 11 -22.94 -36.85 -19.26
C GLY A 11 -23.55 -37.54 -20.48
N GLY A 12 -22.83 -38.43 -21.17
CA GLY A 12 -23.19 -38.84 -22.54
C GLY A 12 -24.34 -39.86 -22.67
N LEU A 13 -24.62 -40.66 -21.65
CA LEU A 13 -25.40 -41.90 -21.83
C LEU A 13 -26.94 -41.73 -21.77
N ALA A 14 -27.44 -40.64 -21.18
CA ALA A 14 -28.87 -40.46 -20.91
C ALA A 14 -29.71 -40.19 -22.18
N LEU A 15 -29.15 -39.48 -23.17
CA LEU A 15 -29.91 -38.98 -24.32
C LEU A 15 -30.29 -40.09 -25.33
N VAL A 16 -29.46 -41.13 -25.44
CA VAL A 16 -29.62 -42.21 -26.45
C VAL A 16 -30.81 -43.12 -26.13
N LEU A 17 -31.05 -43.41 -24.84
CA LEU A 17 -32.17 -44.27 -24.41
C LEU A 17 -33.54 -43.63 -24.68
N VAL A 18 -33.66 -42.31 -24.55
CA VAL A 18 -34.90 -41.57 -24.82
C VAL A 18 -35.28 -41.63 -26.31
N LEU A 19 -34.32 -41.47 -27.22
CA LEU A 19 -34.56 -41.58 -28.66
C LEU A 19 -34.97 -42.99 -29.09
N TRP A 20 -34.34 -44.03 -28.52
CA TRP A 20 -34.64 -45.42 -28.86
C TRP A 20 -36.06 -45.84 -28.43
N ALA A 21 -36.51 -45.38 -27.25
CA ALA A 21 -37.86 -45.64 -26.75
C ALA A 21 -38.95 -45.03 -27.64
N TRP A 22 -38.75 -43.80 -28.12
CA TRP A 22 -39.72 -43.11 -28.98
C TRP A 22 -39.93 -43.80 -30.32
N HIS A 23 -38.84 -44.20 -31.00
CA HIS A 23 -38.92 -44.83 -32.32
C HIS A 23 -39.66 -46.18 -32.29
N ARG A 24 -39.54 -46.96 -31.21
CA ARG A 24 -40.15 -48.30 -31.10
C ARG A 24 -41.68 -48.27 -30.97
N SER A 25 -42.28 -47.14 -30.60
CA SER A 25 -43.71 -47.05 -30.23
C SER A 25 -44.68 -47.06 -31.43
N LYS A 26 -44.22 -46.82 -32.67
CA LYS A 26 -45.10 -46.42 -33.80
C LYS A 26 -45.37 -47.48 -34.89
N ARG A 27 -45.47 -48.77 -34.55
CA ARG A 27 -46.01 -49.83 -35.45
C ARG A 27 -46.79 -50.90 -34.68
N GLY A 28 -48.10 -51.01 -34.94
CA GLY A 28 -48.96 -52.09 -34.44
C GLY A 28 -50.45 -51.78 -34.58
N LYS A 29 -51.27 -52.81 -34.88
CA LYS A 29 -52.70 -52.80 -35.26
C LYS A 29 -52.99 -52.37 -36.71
N GLN A 30 -53.95 -52.94 -37.44
CA GLN A 30 -54.79 -54.18 -37.34
C GLN A 30 -55.10 -54.58 -38.82
N ALA A 31 -55.22 -55.84 -39.27
CA ALA A 31 -56.21 -56.90 -38.98
C ALA A 31 -57.68 -56.45 -39.24
N SER A 32 -58.62 -57.27 -39.73
CA SER A 32 -58.65 -58.56 -40.46
C SER A 32 -60.12 -58.84 -40.86
N ASP A 33 -60.40 -60.02 -41.46
CA ASP A 33 -61.76 -60.61 -41.67
C ASP A 33 -62.66 -59.96 -42.76
N SER A 34 -63.46 -60.66 -43.58
CA SER A 34 -64.24 -61.94 -43.48
C SER A 34 -65.59 -61.77 -42.74
N ARG A 35 -66.72 -62.46 -43.05
CA ARG A 35 -67.15 -63.48 -44.06
C ARG A 35 -68.72 -63.37 -44.23
N PRO A 36 -69.50 -64.29 -44.86
CA PRO A 36 -70.93 -64.11 -45.21
C PRO A 36 -71.90 -64.94 -44.32
N ALA A 37 -73.21 -64.98 -44.65
CA ALA A 37 -74.03 -66.19 -44.92
C ALA A 37 -75.58 -66.00 -44.80
N ASP A 38 -76.32 -66.93 -45.44
CA ASP A 38 -77.68 -67.46 -45.18
C ASP A 38 -78.94 -66.54 -45.20
N VAL A 39 -80.21 -67.00 -45.34
CA VAL A 39 -80.98 -67.99 -46.16
C VAL A 39 -82.34 -68.24 -45.42
N HIS A 40 -83.42 -68.67 -46.12
CA HIS A 40 -84.77 -69.08 -45.59
C HIS A 40 -85.72 -67.96 -45.06
N ALA A 41 -87.06 -68.11 -45.02
CA ALA A 41 -88.03 -68.96 -45.77
C ALA A 41 -89.51 -68.54 -45.47
N GLU A 42 -90.45 -68.95 -46.35
CA GLU A 42 -91.90 -69.20 -46.07
C GLU A 42 -92.79 -68.02 -45.56
N THR A 43 -94.13 -68.08 -45.41
CA THR A 43 -95.15 -69.17 -45.50
C THR A 43 -96.56 -68.66 -45.93
N GLN A 44 -97.39 -69.51 -46.55
CA GLN A 44 -98.89 -69.58 -46.57
C GLN A 44 -99.73 -68.35 -47.08
N ALA A 45 -100.86 -68.48 -47.81
CA ALA A 45 -102.07 -69.35 -47.77
C ALA A 45 -103.13 -68.89 -46.74
N ASP A 46 -104.43 -69.22 -46.78
CA ASP A 46 -105.29 -70.09 -47.64
C ASP A 46 -106.68 -69.40 -47.79
N THR A 47 -107.77 -69.87 -48.43
CA THR A 47 -108.23 -71.13 -49.10
C THR A 47 -109.04 -70.72 -50.37
N HIS A 48 -109.97 -71.41 -51.08
CA HIS A 48 -110.76 -72.68 -51.13
C HIS A 48 -111.22 -72.80 -52.64
N ALA A 49 -112.20 -73.52 -53.22
CA ALA A 49 -113.19 -74.62 -53.03
C ALA A 49 -113.85 -74.83 -54.44
N ASP A 50 -114.74 -75.79 -54.80
CA ASP A 50 -115.05 -77.21 -54.53
C ASP A 50 -116.20 -77.60 -55.53
N THR A 51 -116.50 -78.82 -56.03
CA THR A 51 -115.93 -80.20 -56.00
C THR A 51 -116.72 -81.11 -56.98
N HIS A 52 -116.05 -82.06 -57.70
CA HIS A 52 -116.59 -83.38 -58.16
C HIS A 52 -117.77 -83.43 -59.20
N THR A 53 -118.05 -84.48 -60.02
CA THR A 53 -117.47 -85.83 -60.32
C THR A 53 -118.10 -86.48 -61.59
N HIS A 54 -117.37 -87.39 -62.29
CA HIS A 54 -117.79 -88.65 -63.02
C HIS A 54 -119.01 -88.71 -64.00
N THR A 55 -119.20 -89.66 -64.94
CA THR A 55 -118.35 -90.63 -65.72
C THR A 55 -119.24 -91.53 -66.64
N GLN A 56 -118.71 -92.00 -67.81
CA GLN A 56 -119.21 -93.09 -68.70
C GLN A 56 -120.60 -92.93 -69.43
N ALA A 57 -120.98 -93.72 -70.45
CA ALA A 57 -120.28 -94.28 -71.66
C ALA A 57 -121.27 -95.15 -72.51
N ASP A 58 -121.11 -95.18 -73.85
CA ASP A 58 -121.47 -96.28 -74.82
C ASP A 58 -122.94 -96.79 -74.92
N THR A 59 -123.47 -97.45 -75.99
CA THR A 59 -123.07 -97.76 -77.41
C THR A 59 -124.33 -98.08 -78.29
N GLN A 60 -124.17 -98.20 -79.64
CA GLN A 60 -124.99 -99.02 -80.60
C GLN A 60 -126.48 -98.64 -80.86
N ALA A 61 -127.22 -99.17 -81.87
CA ALA A 61 -126.91 -99.55 -83.27
C ALA A 61 -128.19 -99.83 -84.14
N ASP A 62 -128.11 -99.48 -85.43
CA ASP A 62 -128.83 -99.78 -86.70
C ASP A 62 -130.15 -100.64 -86.86
N THR A 63 -130.88 -100.33 -87.96
CA THR A 63 -131.91 -101.09 -88.76
C THR A 63 -133.36 -101.38 -88.29
N ALA A 64 -134.37 -101.02 -89.13
CA ALA A 64 -135.25 -101.95 -89.93
C ALA A 64 -136.77 -101.61 -90.15
N LEU A 65 -137.20 -101.69 -91.44
CA LEU A 65 -138.51 -102.16 -92.02
C LEU A 65 -139.88 -101.40 -91.93
N LYS A 66 -140.33 -100.92 -93.12
CA LYS A 66 -141.62 -101.15 -93.84
C LYS A 66 -143.00 -101.20 -93.11
N HIS A 67 -143.92 -100.31 -93.49
CA HIS A 67 -145.05 -100.60 -94.43
C HIS A 67 -146.03 -99.41 -94.63
N SER A 68 -146.17 -98.91 -95.87
CA SER A 68 -147.44 -98.61 -96.57
C SER A 68 -147.22 -97.69 -97.78
N GLU A 69 -147.21 -98.25 -98.99
CA GLU A 69 -147.54 -97.50 -100.23
C GLU A 69 -149.05 -97.10 -100.18
N GLU A 70 -149.58 -96.11 -100.91
CA GLU A 70 -149.44 -95.89 -102.36
C GLU A 70 -149.92 -94.47 -102.78
N GLU A 71 -149.06 -93.44 -102.71
CA GLU A 71 -149.33 -92.13 -103.36
C GLU A 71 -148.02 -91.34 -103.63
N ALA A 72 -147.05 -92.01 -104.27
CA ALA A 72 -145.67 -91.52 -104.40
C ALA A 72 -145.34 -90.90 -105.78
N LYS A 73 -144.47 -89.86 -105.74
CA LYS A 73 -143.70 -89.18 -106.82
C LYS A 73 -144.04 -87.71 -107.14
N GLU A 74 -144.01 -86.81 -106.16
CA GLU A 74 -143.77 -85.38 -106.43
C GLU A 74 -143.10 -84.58 -105.29
N SER A 75 -142.59 -85.22 -104.22
CA SER A 75 -142.20 -84.51 -102.98
C SER A 75 -140.97 -85.05 -102.23
N LEU A 76 -140.05 -85.75 -102.91
CA LEU A 76 -138.83 -86.31 -102.27
C LEU A 76 -137.53 -85.56 -102.62
N GLU A 77 -137.44 -84.93 -103.79
CA GLU A 77 -136.19 -84.32 -104.27
C GLU A 77 -135.80 -83.06 -103.47
N ASP A 78 -136.77 -82.32 -102.92
CA ASP A 78 -136.53 -81.16 -102.03
C ASP A 78 -135.90 -81.57 -100.68
N SER A 79 -136.12 -82.81 -100.21
CA SER A 79 -135.70 -83.24 -98.87
C SER A 79 -134.21 -83.60 -98.82
N GLU A 80 -133.69 -84.31 -99.83
CA GLU A 80 -132.27 -84.67 -99.89
C GLU A 80 -131.40 -83.44 -100.21
N ALA A 81 -131.93 -82.49 -100.98
CA ALA A 81 -131.28 -81.19 -101.22
C ALA A 81 -131.07 -80.41 -99.91
N ALA A 82 -132.11 -80.30 -99.07
CA ALA A 82 -132.04 -79.56 -97.80
C ALA A 82 -131.07 -80.19 -96.77
N GLU A 83 -130.90 -81.52 -96.79
CA GLU A 83 -129.96 -82.22 -95.89
C GLU A 83 -128.51 -82.14 -96.39
N ALA A 84 -128.29 -82.17 -97.71
CA ALA A 84 -126.99 -81.88 -98.32
C ALA A 84 -126.56 -80.41 -98.08
N GLU A 85 -127.47 -79.44 -98.23
CA GLU A 85 -127.20 -78.04 -97.88
C GLU A 85 -126.84 -77.88 -96.40
N ARG A 86 -127.49 -78.62 -95.49
CA ARG A 86 -127.12 -78.65 -94.06
C ARG A 86 -125.69 -79.16 -93.83
N MET A 87 -125.30 -80.29 -94.42
CA MET A 87 -123.93 -80.79 -94.25
C MET A 87 -122.88 -79.84 -94.83
N VAL A 88 -123.16 -79.21 -95.97
CA VAL A 88 -122.28 -78.19 -96.55
C VAL A 88 -122.20 -76.95 -95.65
N ALA A 89 -123.33 -76.48 -95.11
CA ALA A 89 -123.37 -75.35 -94.19
C ALA A 89 -122.65 -75.64 -92.86
N GLU A 90 -122.77 -76.84 -92.30
CA GLU A 90 -122.08 -77.26 -91.08
C GLU A 90 -120.57 -77.42 -91.32
N ALA A 91 -120.15 -77.99 -92.45
CA ALA A 91 -118.75 -78.05 -92.84
C ALA A 91 -118.15 -76.63 -93.06
N TYR A 92 -118.90 -75.72 -93.67
CA TYR A 92 -118.51 -74.31 -93.79
C TYR A 92 -118.47 -73.59 -92.44
N ALA A 93 -119.40 -73.90 -91.52
CA ALA A 93 -119.41 -73.32 -90.17
C ALA A 93 -118.23 -73.80 -89.33
N LEU A 94 -117.88 -75.10 -89.40
CA LEU A 94 -116.68 -75.67 -88.77
C LEU A 94 -115.40 -75.09 -89.38
N ALA A 95 -115.32 -74.95 -90.70
CA ALA A 95 -114.18 -74.31 -91.35
C ALA A 95 -114.06 -72.81 -90.98
N ALA A 96 -115.17 -72.09 -90.88
CA ALA A 96 -115.19 -70.70 -90.42
C ALA A 96 -114.78 -70.57 -88.95
N ALA A 97 -115.28 -71.45 -88.07
CA ALA A 97 -114.90 -71.50 -86.66
C ALA A 97 -113.42 -71.86 -86.46
N GLN A 98 -112.87 -72.77 -87.27
CA GLN A 98 -111.44 -73.07 -87.26
C GLN A 98 -110.62 -71.85 -87.72
N VAL A 99 -111.02 -71.19 -88.81
CA VAL A 99 -110.36 -69.95 -89.28
C VAL A 99 -110.48 -68.82 -88.25
N GLU A 100 -111.56 -68.72 -87.48
CA GLU A 100 -111.63 -67.81 -86.34
C GLU A 100 -110.73 -68.22 -85.16
N SER A 101 -110.62 -69.51 -84.85
CA SER A 101 -109.72 -70.04 -83.82
C SER A 101 -108.26 -69.78 -84.17
N ASP A 102 -107.87 -70.02 -85.43
CA ASP A 102 -106.54 -69.76 -85.98
C ASP A 102 -106.23 -68.25 -86.00
N ARG A 103 -107.24 -67.40 -86.25
CA ARG A 103 -107.11 -65.94 -86.14
C ARG A 103 -106.95 -65.48 -84.68
N ARG A 104 -107.71 -66.04 -83.73
CA ARG A 104 -107.64 -65.70 -82.30
C ARG A 104 -106.29 -66.12 -81.72
N SER A 105 -105.91 -67.38 -81.87
CA SER A 105 -104.61 -67.90 -81.42
C SER A 105 -103.42 -67.16 -82.05
N LYS A 106 -103.52 -66.77 -83.33
CA LYS A 106 -102.52 -65.88 -83.95
C LYS A 106 -102.50 -64.48 -83.33
N ALA A 107 -103.65 -63.85 -83.10
CA ALA A 107 -103.72 -62.53 -82.48
C ALA A 107 -103.25 -62.54 -81.01
N GLU A 108 -103.54 -63.61 -80.27
CA GLU A 108 -103.04 -63.87 -78.91
C GLU A 108 -101.52 -64.09 -78.91
N ALA A 109 -100.98 -64.85 -79.86
CA ALA A 109 -99.54 -65.02 -80.02
C ALA A 109 -98.82 -63.72 -80.43
N GLU A 110 -99.41 -62.91 -81.32
CA GLU A 110 -98.90 -61.58 -81.68
C GLU A 110 -98.97 -60.61 -80.49
N SER A 111 -100.04 -60.65 -79.69
CA SER A 111 -100.17 -59.85 -78.46
C SER A 111 -99.18 -60.27 -77.37
N ALA A 112 -98.97 -61.58 -77.18
CA ALA A 112 -97.97 -62.13 -76.27
C ALA A 112 -96.54 -61.80 -76.71
N ALA A 113 -96.24 -61.87 -78.01
CA ALA A 113 -94.95 -61.43 -78.56
C ALA A 113 -94.73 -59.93 -78.37
N GLN A 114 -95.76 -59.10 -78.54
CA GLN A 114 -95.70 -57.66 -78.26
C GLN A 114 -95.47 -57.37 -76.78
N SER A 115 -96.18 -58.05 -75.86
CA SER A 115 -95.97 -57.85 -74.42
C SER A 115 -94.59 -58.34 -73.94
N ALA A 116 -94.08 -59.44 -74.50
CA ALA A 116 -92.72 -59.91 -74.24
C ALA A 116 -91.66 -58.93 -74.77
N ALA A 117 -91.86 -58.36 -75.96
CA ALA A 117 -90.98 -57.33 -76.52
C ALA A 117 -91.02 -56.03 -75.69
N GLN A 118 -92.20 -55.61 -75.23
CA GLN A 118 -92.36 -54.45 -74.34
C GLN A 118 -91.71 -54.68 -72.97
N ALA A 119 -91.89 -55.86 -72.37
CA ALA A 119 -91.26 -56.22 -71.10
C ALA A 119 -89.73 -56.23 -71.22
N LYS A 120 -89.18 -56.82 -72.30
CA LYS A 120 -87.74 -56.82 -72.59
C LYS A 120 -87.20 -55.41 -72.83
N ALA A 121 -87.92 -54.56 -73.55
CA ALA A 121 -87.53 -53.16 -73.77
C ALA A 121 -87.55 -52.35 -72.47
N LEU A 122 -88.51 -52.59 -71.57
CA LEU A 122 -88.58 -51.96 -70.25
C LEU A 122 -87.46 -52.47 -69.32
N GLU A 123 -87.10 -53.75 -69.39
CA GLU A 123 -85.98 -54.32 -68.65
C GLU A 123 -84.64 -53.74 -69.15
N GLU A 124 -84.44 -53.67 -70.47
CA GLU A 124 -83.27 -53.02 -71.09
C GLU A 124 -83.19 -51.52 -70.73
N GLN A 125 -84.32 -50.80 -70.70
CA GLN A 125 -84.38 -49.43 -70.23
C GLN A 125 -83.96 -49.32 -68.75
N ARG A 126 -84.53 -50.14 -67.86
CA ARG A 126 -84.20 -50.09 -66.42
C ARG A 126 -82.75 -50.47 -66.13
N LEU A 127 -82.17 -51.39 -66.89
CA LEU A 127 -80.75 -51.72 -66.82
C LEU A 127 -79.86 -50.58 -67.34
N ALA A 128 -80.29 -49.88 -68.40
CA ALA A 128 -79.59 -48.70 -68.91
C ALA A 128 -79.67 -47.51 -67.94
N GLU A 129 -80.82 -47.29 -67.30
CA GLU A 129 -81.03 -46.28 -66.25
C GLU A 129 -80.15 -46.57 -65.02
N ALA A 130 -80.19 -47.80 -64.49
CA ALA A 130 -79.35 -48.20 -63.36
C ALA A 130 -77.84 -48.08 -63.67
N ALA A 131 -77.41 -48.48 -64.87
CA ALA A 131 -76.02 -48.30 -65.31
C ALA A 131 -75.64 -46.83 -65.53
N ALA A 132 -76.59 -45.94 -65.84
CA ALA A 132 -76.37 -44.50 -65.91
C ALA A 132 -76.26 -43.88 -64.50
N GLU A 133 -77.09 -44.30 -63.55
CA GLU A 133 -77.00 -43.89 -62.14
C GLU A 133 -75.69 -44.34 -61.49
N GLU A 134 -75.26 -45.59 -61.72
CA GLU A 134 -73.97 -46.11 -61.24
C GLU A 134 -72.80 -45.29 -61.78
N ARG A 135 -72.80 -44.99 -63.09
CA ARG A 135 -71.78 -44.11 -63.72
C ARG A 135 -71.82 -42.70 -63.15
N ALA A 136 -73.01 -42.14 -62.87
CA ALA A 136 -73.17 -40.82 -62.28
C ALA A 136 -72.80 -40.78 -60.78
N ALA A 137 -72.86 -41.90 -60.06
CA ALA A 137 -72.35 -42.04 -58.71
C ALA A 137 -70.82 -42.16 -58.72
N ALA A 138 -70.25 -43.01 -59.58
CA ALA A 138 -68.80 -43.16 -59.75
C ALA A 138 -68.13 -41.86 -60.21
N ALA A 139 -68.76 -41.09 -61.11
CA ALA A 139 -68.27 -39.79 -61.53
C ALA A 139 -68.20 -38.79 -60.36
N ARG A 140 -69.24 -38.72 -59.52
CA ARG A 140 -69.25 -37.87 -58.31
C ARG A 140 -68.19 -38.30 -57.29
N GLN A 141 -68.03 -39.61 -57.06
CA GLN A 141 -66.96 -40.12 -56.20
C GLN A 141 -65.55 -39.81 -56.73
N ALA A 142 -65.35 -39.83 -58.05
CA ALA A 142 -64.10 -39.43 -58.68
C ALA A 142 -63.82 -37.93 -58.55
N GLU A 143 -64.86 -37.08 -58.68
CA GLU A 143 -64.77 -35.63 -58.47
C GLU A 143 -64.47 -35.29 -56.99
N GLU A 144 -65.17 -35.91 -56.04
CA GLU A 144 -64.90 -35.79 -54.60
C GLU A 144 -63.48 -36.26 -54.23
N ALA A 145 -63.01 -37.36 -54.81
CA ALA A 145 -61.65 -37.86 -54.60
C ALA A 145 -60.59 -36.91 -55.17
N ALA A 146 -60.82 -36.35 -56.37
CA ALA A 146 -59.93 -35.37 -56.98
C ALA A 146 -59.88 -34.06 -56.17
N ALA A 147 -61.04 -33.55 -55.74
CA ALA A 147 -61.13 -32.37 -54.87
C ALA A 147 -60.43 -32.59 -53.53
N ARG A 148 -60.52 -33.80 -52.96
CA ARG A 148 -59.79 -34.17 -51.74
C ARG A 148 -58.28 -34.21 -51.95
N ILE A 149 -57.79 -34.81 -53.03
CA ILE A 149 -56.35 -34.84 -53.36
C ILE A 149 -55.81 -33.41 -53.53
N GLU A 150 -56.56 -32.54 -54.21
CA GLU A 150 -56.19 -31.14 -54.39
C GLU A 150 -56.20 -30.35 -53.06
N ALA A 151 -57.17 -30.60 -52.18
CA ALA A 151 -57.20 -30.02 -50.83
C ALA A 151 -56.02 -30.49 -49.97
N GLU A 152 -55.66 -31.78 -50.04
CA GLU A 152 -54.48 -32.32 -49.34
C GLU A 152 -53.17 -31.75 -49.92
N ARG A 153 -53.07 -31.52 -51.24
CA ARG A 153 -51.95 -30.82 -51.88
C ARG A 153 -51.81 -29.37 -51.39
N LEU A 154 -52.90 -28.60 -51.44
CA LEU A 154 -52.92 -27.19 -51.01
C LEU A 154 -52.63 -27.05 -49.52
N ALA A 155 -53.10 -27.98 -48.68
CA ALA A 155 -52.76 -28.02 -47.25
C ALA A 155 -51.28 -28.32 -47.00
N ALA A 156 -50.67 -29.23 -47.77
CA ALA A 156 -49.24 -29.51 -47.71
C ALA A 156 -48.38 -28.32 -48.16
N GLU A 157 -48.79 -27.61 -49.22
CA GLU A 157 -48.11 -26.40 -49.70
C GLU A 157 -48.22 -25.25 -48.71
N ALA A 158 -49.40 -25.02 -48.12
CA ALA A 158 -49.59 -24.02 -47.06
C ALA A 158 -48.73 -24.34 -45.81
N LEU A 159 -48.65 -25.61 -45.41
CA LEU A 159 -47.79 -26.04 -44.31
C LEU A 159 -46.30 -25.83 -44.62
N ALA A 160 -45.85 -26.16 -45.84
CA ALA A 160 -44.47 -25.95 -46.27
C ALA A 160 -44.11 -24.45 -46.32
N GLN A 161 -45.02 -23.59 -46.80
CA GLN A 161 -44.84 -22.13 -46.78
C GLN A 161 -44.76 -21.58 -45.35
N ALA A 162 -45.64 -22.02 -44.45
CA ALA A 162 -45.60 -21.63 -43.04
C ALA A 162 -44.31 -22.08 -42.34
N GLN A 163 -43.82 -23.29 -42.62
CA GLN A 163 -42.54 -23.78 -42.11
C GLN A 163 -41.35 -22.98 -42.65
N ALA A 164 -41.35 -22.63 -43.93
CA ALA A 164 -40.30 -21.80 -44.53
C ALA A 164 -40.31 -20.36 -43.96
N GLN A 165 -41.48 -19.76 -43.73
CA GLN A 165 -41.62 -18.46 -43.09
C GLN A 165 -41.11 -18.49 -41.64
N ALA A 166 -41.48 -19.51 -40.86
CA ALA A 166 -41.03 -19.68 -39.48
C ALA A 166 -39.51 -19.90 -39.39
N ALA A 167 -38.91 -20.64 -40.34
CA ALA A 167 -37.47 -20.82 -40.43
C ALA A 167 -36.74 -19.50 -40.73
N ALA A 168 -37.19 -18.74 -41.74
CA ALA A 168 -36.61 -17.45 -42.10
C ALA A 168 -36.75 -16.40 -40.99
N GLU A 169 -37.86 -16.41 -40.22
CA GLU A 169 -38.00 -15.58 -39.03
C GLU A 169 -37.06 -16.00 -37.90
N ALA A 170 -36.90 -17.30 -37.65
CA ALA A 170 -35.97 -17.81 -36.65
C ALA A 170 -34.50 -17.46 -37.00
N GLU A 171 -34.10 -17.57 -38.27
CA GLU A 171 -32.78 -17.13 -38.75
C GLU A 171 -32.57 -15.63 -38.57
N ARG A 172 -33.58 -14.81 -38.92
CA ARG A 172 -33.53 -13.34 -38.71
C ARG A 172 -33.38 -12.98 -37.22
N LEU A 173 -34.14 -13.64 -36.34
CA LEU A 173 -34.07 -13.40 -34.89
C LEU A 173 -32.74 -13.88 -34.30
N ALA A 174 -32.18 -15.00 -34.79
CA ALA A 174 -30.86 -15.47 -34.39
C ALA A 174 -29.75 -14.48 -34.81
N ALA A 175 -29.79 -13.99 -36.07
CA ALA A 175 -28.85 -13.00 -36.57
C ALA A 175 -28.95 -11.66 -35.82
N GLN A 176 -30.16 -11.20 -35.48
CA GLN A 176 -30.37 -10.03 -34.63
C GLN A 176 -29.78 -10.24 -33.23
N ALA A 177 -30.08 -11.37 -32.58
CA ALA A 177 -29.57 -11.68 -31.25
C ALA A 177 -28.03 -11.84 -31.22
N GLU A 178 -27.41 -12.29 -32.32
CA GLU A 178 -25.96 -12.28 -32.45
C GLU A 178 -25.41 -10.87 -32.62
N ALA A 179 -26.00 -10.04 -33.49
CA ALA A 179 -25.60 -8.65 -33.67
C ALA A 179 -25.71 -7.83 -32.37
N GLU A 180 -26.78 -8.03 -31.59
CA GLU A 180 -26.96 -7.42 -30.26
C GLU A 180 -25.87 -7.87 -29.27
N ARG A 181 -25.50 -9.16 -29.27
CA ARG A 181 -24.39 -9.68 -28.44
C ARG A 181 -23.03 -9.12 -28.87
N GLN A 182 -22.75 -9.03 -30.16
CA GLN A 182 -21.52 -8.45 -30.69
C GLN A 182 -21.42 -6.95 -30.36
N ALA A 183 -22.52 -6.20 -30.50
CA ALA A 183 -22.61 -4.79 -30.10
C ALA A 183 -22.42 -4.60 -28.59
N ALA A 184 -23.02 -5.45 -27.76
CA ALA A 184 -22.84 -5.42 -26.31
C ALA A 184 -21.38 -5.72 -25.89
N LEU A 185 -20.73 -6.70 -26.55
CA LEU A 185 -19.32 -7.01 -26.33
C LEU A 185 -18.41 -5.83 -26.71
N ALA A 186 -18.61 -5.23 -27.89
CA ALA A 186 -17.85 -4.08 -28.35
C ALA A 186 -18.04 -2.86 -27.43
N ALA A 187 -19.27 -2.62 -26.96
CA ALA A 187 -19.56 -1.56 -25.99
C ALA A 187 -18.91 -1.81 -24.62
N ALA A 188 -18.82 -3.06 -24.17
CA ALA A 188 -18.11 -3.43 -22.94
C ALA A 188 -16.59 -3.27 -23.09
N GLN A 189 -16.02 -3.66 -24.23
CA GLN A 189 -14.61 -3.46 -24.57
C GLN A 189 -14.25 -1.96 -24.60
N ALA A 190 -15.03 -1.13 -25.31
CA ALA A 190 -14.80 0.30 -25.38
C ALA A 190 -14.86 1.00 -24.01
N ARG A 191 -15.75 0.55 -23.11
CA ARG A 191 -15.80 1.03 -21.71
C ARG A 191 -14.56 0.62 -20.93
N ALA A 192 -14.14 -0.65 -21.03
CA ALA A 192 -12.93 -1.12 -20.35
C ALA A 192 -11.66 -0.40 -20.86
N GLU A 193 -11.60 -0.05 -22.14
CA GLU A 193 -10.52 0.77 -22.72
C GLU A 193 -10.56 2.22 -22.21
N GLN A 194 -11.74 2.83 -22.07
CA GLN A 194 -11.92 4.16 -21.47
C GLN A 194 -11.52 4.17 -19.99
N GLU A 195 -12.02 3.21 -19.19
CA GLU A 195 -11.66 3.05 -17.77
C GLU A 195 -10.16 2.81 -17.60
N ALA A 196 -9.53 2.02 -18.47
CA ALA A 196 -8.08 1.81 -18.47
C ALA A 196 -7.28 3.04 -18.91
N ALA A 197 -7.80 3.88 -19.81
CA ALA A 197 -7.20 5.14 -20.20
C ALA A 197 -7.26 6.16 -19.05
N GLU A 198 -8.43 6.35 -18.44
CA GLU A 198 -8.59 7.20 -17.25
C GLU A 198 -7.72 6.73 -16.07
N ALA A 199 -7.62 5.41 -15.85
CA ALA A 199 -6.76 4.86 -14.80
C ALA A 199 -5.28 5.17 -15.04
N ARG A 200 -4.80 5.11 -16.30
CA ARG A 200 -3.43 5.48 -16.68
C ARG A 200 -3.19 6.98 -16.52
N GLU A 201 -4.13 7.83 -16.90
CA GLU A 201 -4.03 9.28 -16.73
C GLU A 201 -3.97 9.67 -15.25
N ARG A 202 -4.86 9.10 -14.42
CA ARG A 202 -4.85 9.29 -12.96
C ARG A 202 -3.57 8.79 -12.30
N ALA A 203 -3.01 7.67 -12.76
CA ALA A 203 -1.73 7.16 -12.28
C ALA A 203 -0.56 8.09 -12.64
N ALA A 204 -0.46 8.51 -13.91
CA ALA A 204 0.56 9.45 -14.36
C ALA A 204 0.46 10.82 -13.64
N ALA A 205 -0.75 11.31 -13.38
CA ALA A 205 -0.98 12.52 -12.59
C ALA A 205 -0.55 12.35 -11.13
N ALA A 206 -0.75 11.17 -10.53
CA ALA A 206 -0.29 10.88 -9.17
C ALA A 206 1.25 10.78 -9.08
N GLU A 207 1.90 10.12 -10.04
CA GLU A 207 3.36 10.05 -10.14
C GLU A 207 3.97 11.45 -10.34
N ALA A 208 3.38 12.27 -11.21
CA ALA A 208 3.82 13.66 -11.42
C ALA A 208 3.63 14.53 -10.17
N ALA A 209 2.53 14.36 -9.44
CA ALA A 209 2.30 15.06 -8.17
C ALA A 209 3.29 14.63 -7.09
N GLU A 210 3.64 13.33 -7.00
CA GLU A 210 4.66 12.86 -6.06
C GLU A 210 6.06 13.38 -6.43
N ALA A 211 6.40 13.40 -7.72
CA ALA A 211 7.66 13.96 -8.21
C ALA A 211 7.79 15.45 -7.86
N ALA A 212 6.75 16.24 -8.11
CA ALA A 212 6.71 17.66 -7.75
C ALA A 212 6.78 17.89 -6.23
N ALA A 213 6.14 17.04 -5.42
CA ALA A 213 6.22 17.11 -3.96
C ALA A 213 7.64 16.78 -3.45
N ARG A 214 8.32 15.79 -4.04
CA ARG A 214 9.72 15.46 -3.75
C ARG A 214 10.67 16.60 -4.12
N GLU A 215 10.48 17.23 -5.28
CA GLU A 215 11.26 18.39 -5.71
C GLU A 215 11.07 19.60 -4.78
N ALA A 216 9.82 19.92 -4.43
CA ALA A 216 9.50 20.98 -3.47
C ALA A 216 10.11 20.74 -2.08
N ALA A 217 10.09 19.49 -1.60
CA ALA A 217 10.72 19.12 -0.33
C ALA A 217 12.26 19.28 -0.36
N LEU A 218 12.91 18.92 -1.48
CA LEU A 218 14.35 19.14 -1.67
C LEU A 218 14.69 20.64 -1.75
N ALA A 219 13.87 21.44 -2.44
CA ALA A 219 14.05 22.89 -2.53
C ALA A 219 13.94 23.56 -1.14
N ALA A 220 12.93 23.19 -0.35
CA ALA A 220 12.74 23.69 1.01
C ALA A 220 13.88 23.26 1.95
N ALA A 221 14.34 22.00 1.87
CA ALA A 221 15.49 21.53 2.64
C ALA A 221 16.79 22.28 2.28
N ALA A 222 16.99 22.60 0.99
CA ALA A 222 18.13 23.41 0.54
C ALA A 222 18.02 24.89 0.98
N GLU A 223 16.82 25.44 1.15
CA GLU A 223 16.63 26.77 1.71
C GLU A 223 16.87 26.83 3.22
N GLU A 224 16.38 25.84 3.96
CA GLU A 224 16.66 25.67 5.39
C GLU A 224 18.18 25.50 5.64
N ALA A 225 18.86 24.67 4.84
CA ALA A 225 20.32 24.52 4.90
C ALA A 225 21.04 25.87 4.70
N ARG A 226 20.68 26.64 3.67
CA ARG A 226 21.23 27.99 3.44
C ARG A 226 20.96 28.94 4.60
N ARG A 227 19.81 28.84 5.28
CA ARG A 227 19.51 29.66 6.47
C ARG A 227 20.41 29.28 7.65
N VAL A 228 20.60 27.98 7.91
CA VAL A 228 21.49 27.48 8.97
C VAL A 228 22.95 27.85 8.70
N GLU A 229 23.42 27.75 7.45
CA GLU A 229 24.76 28.20 7.05
C GLU A 229 24.94 29.72 7.22
N ALA A 230 23.95 30.52 6.82
CA ALA A 230 23.99 31.98 7.00
C ALA A 230 23.97 32.39 8.47
N GLU A 231 23.18 31.72 9.32
CA GLU A 231 23.20 31.93 10.77
C GLU A 231 24.55 31.53 11.39
N ALA A 232 25.14 30.41 10.96
CA ALA A 232 26.45 29.98 11.44
C ALA A 232 27.55 30.97 11.05
N ALA A 233 27.55 31.45 9.80
CA ALA A 233 28.47 32.48 9.31
C ALA A 233 28.30 33.81 10.06
N ALA A 234 27.06 34.24 10.32
CA ALA A 234 26.79 35.46 11.09
C ALA A 234 27.28 35.34 12.56
N ARG A 235 27.11 34.17 13.19
CA ARG A 235 27.63 33.90 14.54
C ARG A 235 29.16 33.85 14.56
N ALA A 236 29.81 33.31 13.54
CA ALA A 236 31.27 33.31 13.40
C ALA A 236 31.81 34.74 13.25
N ALA A 237 31.26 35.54 12.33
CA ALA A 237 31.66 36.93 12.14
C ALA A 237 31.44 37.79 13.40
N ALA A 238 30.35 37.56 14.14
CA ALA A 238 30.11 38.22 15.43
C ALA A 238 31.15 37.81 16.51
N ALA A 239 31.59 36.54 16.52
CA ALA A 239 32.63 36.07 17.43
C ALA A 239 34.01 36.66 17.08
N GLU A 240 34.35 36.79 15.79
CA GLU A 240 35.57 37.46 15.32
C GLU A 240 35.57 38.95 15.71
N GLN A 241 34.46 39.66 15.50
CA GLN A 241 34.30 41.05 15.93
C GLN A 241 34.41 41.22 17.44
N ALA A 242 33.85 40.29 18.23
CA ALA A 242 33.98 40.30 19.69
C ALA A 242 35.44 40.07 20.14
N ALA A 243 36.15 39.13 19.51
CA ALA A 243 37.56 38.85 19.81
C ALA A 243 38.48 40.02 19.43
N GLU A 244 38.22 40.70 18.31
CA GLU A 244 38.95 41.92 17.93
C GLU A 244 38.64 43.09 18.87
N ALA A 245 37.38 43.28 19.26
CA ALA A 245 37.00 44.29 20.24
C ALA A 245 37.67 44.04 21.61
N GLU A 246 37.79 42.77 22.04
CA GLU A 246 38.50 42.42 23.26
C GLU A 246 40.02 42.65 23.12
N ARG A 247 40.62 42.31 21.96
CA ARG A 247 42.04 42.59 21.67
C ARG A 247 42.33 44.08 21.78
N LEU A 248 41.53 44.92 21.11
CA LEU A 248 41.64 46.39 21.15
C LEU A 248 41.40 46.95 22.57
N ALA A 249 40.50 46.34 23.36
CA ALA A 249 40.29 46.73 24.75
C ALA A 249 41.52 46.41 25.64
N ARG A 250 42.12 45.23 25.47
CA ARG A 250 43.35 44.82 26.17
C ARG A 250 44.55 45.69 25.76
N GLU A 251 44.70 46.00 24.48
CA GLU A 251 45.73 46.91 23.96
C GLU A 251 45.61 48.32 24.58
N ARG A 252 44.40 48.89 24.60
CA ARG A 252 44.11 50.19 25.24
C ARG A 252 44.33 50.18 26.75
N ALA A 253 43.96 49.09 27.44
CA ALA A 253 44.21 48.95 28.87
C ALA A 253 45.72 48.93 29.19
N ALA A 254 46.50 48.16 28.42
CA ALA A 254 47.95 48.11 28.56
C ALA A 254 48.66 49.41 28.13
N GLU A 255 48.03 50.23 27.28
CA GLU A 255 48.50 51.60 27.00
C GLU A 255 48.19 52.55 28.16
N ALA A 256 46.96 52.57 28.68
CA ALA A 256 46.59 53.37 29.83
C ALA A 256 47.44 53.02 31.07
N GLU A 257 47.73 51.74 31.29
CA GLU A 257 48.61 51.30 32.38
C GLU A 257 50.05 51.78 32.18
N ARG A 258 50.62 51.68 30.97
CA ARG A 258 51.95 52.23 30.66
C ARG A 258 52.04 53.74 30.88
N VAL A 259 50.98 54.49 30.54
CA VAL A 259 50.91 55.94 30.81
C VAL A 259 50.88 56.21 32.32
N ALA A 260 50.00 55.53 33.07
CA ALA A 260 49.91 55.70 34.52
C ALA A 260 51.21 55.30 35.25
N GLN A 261 51.89 54.24 34.81
CA GLN A 261 53.20 53.85 35.32
C GLN A 261 54.27 54.91 35.02
N ALA A 262 54.29 55.49 33.82
CA ALA A 262 55.22 56.56 33.46
C ALA A 262 54.99 57.85 34.28
N GLU A 263 53.74 58.24 34.50
CA GLU A 263 53.36 59.37 35.37
C GLU A 263 53.79 59.11 36.82
N ALA A 264 53.54 57.92 37.36
CA ALA A 264 53.95 57.54 38.72
C ALA A 264 55.48 57.55 38.90
N LEU A 265 56.23 57.06 37.92
CA LEU A 265 57.70 57.12 37.92
C LEU A 265 58.23 58.55 37.83
N ALA A 266 57.60 59.43 37.04
CA ALA A 266 57.95 60.85 36.98
C ALA A 266 57.73 61.56 38.33
N ILE A 267 56.62 61.25 39.02
CA ILE A 267 56.33 61.77 40.37
C ILE A 267 57.38 61.27 41.39
N GLN A 268 57.75 59.98 41.34
CA GLN A 268 58.80 59.44 42.21
C GLN A 268 60.16 60.09 41.95
N ALA A 269 60.56 60.26 40.68
CA ALA A 269 61.83 60.89 40.32
C ALA A 269 61.91 62.35 40.81
N ALA A 270 60.82 63.11 40.67
CA ALA A 270 60.73 64.48 41.20
C ALA A 270 60.85 64.52 42.74
N ALA A 271 60.20 63.59 43.45
CA ALA A 271 60.29 63.49 44.90
C ALA A 271 61.71 63.10 45.38
N GLN A 272 62.37 62.18 44.67
CA GLN A 272 63.76 61.78 44.96
C GLN A 272 64.74 62.94 44.75
N ALA A 273 64.62 63.69 43.65
CA ALA A 273 65.46 64.86 43.39
C ALA A 273 65.30 65.95 44.48
N ALA A 274 64.07 66.18 44.94
CA ALA A 274 63.80 67.12 46.04
C ALA A 274 64.41 66.65 47.38
N ALA A 275 64.31 65.35 47.70
CA ALA A 275 64.92 64.78 48.89
C ALA A 275 66.46 64.84 48.86
N GLN A 276 67.07 64.60 47.69
CA GLN A 276 68.52 64.65 47.52
C GLN A 276 69.07 66.08 47.67
N ALA A 277 68.40 67.08 47.07
CA ALA A 277 68.75 68.49 47.26
C ALA A 277 68.62 68.94 48.74
N ALA A 278 67.64 68.41 49.47
CA ALA A 278 67.51 68.66 50.91
C ALA A 278 68.63 68.01 51.75
N ALA A 279 69.08 66.82 51.37
CA ALA A 279 70.22 66.13 52.01
C ALA A 279 71.55 66.87 51.77
N GLU A 280 71.80 67.36 50.55
CA GLU A 280 72.98 68.16 50.21
C GLU A 280 73.00 69.48 51.00
N ALA A 281 71.86 70.15 51.13
CA ALA A 281 71.70 71.36 51.97
C ALA A 281 71.90 71.08 53.47
N ALA A 282 71.56 69.88 53.96
CA ALA A 282 71.82 69.48 55.33
C ALA A 282 73.31 69.18 55.59
N ALA A 283 73.97 68.46 54.67
CA ALA A 283 75.39 68.15 54.74
C ALA A 283 76.26 69.43 54.78
N ALA A 284 75.94 70.42 53.92
CA ALA A 284 76.61 71.72 53.89
C ALA A 284 76.50 72.51 55.22
N LYS A 285 75.52 72.19 56.08
CA LYS A 285 75.32 72.85 57.38
C LYS A 285 76.08 72.19 58.53
N ILE A 286 76.52 70.94 58.38
CA ILE A 286 77.22 70.18 59.44
C ILE A 286 78.74 70.39 59.38
N ALA A 287 79.30 70.61 58.18
CA ALA A 287 80.74 70.73 57.94
C ALA A 287 81.40 72.05 58.45
N ALA A 288 80.75 72.79 59.36
CA ALA A 288 81.11 74.17 59.70
C ALA A 288 81.23 74.44 61.22
N ALA A 289 81.47 73.41 62.05
CA ALA A 289 81.75 73.55 63.48
C ALA A 289 83.17 73.02 63.81
N PRO A 290 83.94 73.69 64.69
CA PRO A 290 85.20 73.14 65.17
C PRO A 290 84.94 71.93 66.07
N SER A 291 85.72 70.87 65.88
CA SER A 291 85.65 69.63 66.66
C SER A 291 86.78 69.54 67.68
N ARG A 292 86.57 68.76 68.75
CA ARG A 292 87.64 68.38 69.69
C ARG A 292 87.68 66.86 69.94
N PRO A 293 88.85 66.30 70.26
CA PRO A 293 88.91 64.91 70.73
C PRO A 293 88.17 64.73 72.06
N LEU A 294 87.54 63.57 72.22
CA LEU A 294 86.92 63.12 73.47
C LEU A 294 87.92 63.04 74.61
N SER A 295 87.58 63.50 75.82
CA SER A 295 88.33 63.13 77.03
C SER A 295 88.02 61.68 77.47
N PRO A 296 88.84 61.04 78.33
CA PRO A 296 88.56 59.70 78.84
C PRO A 296 87.19 59.60 79.55
N GLN A 297 86.80 60.64 80.30
CA GLN A 297 85.52 60.72 81.02
C GLN A 297 84.31 60.81 80.08
N GLU A 298 84.50 61.32 78.87
CA GLU A 298 83.51 61.40 77.80
C GLU A 298 83.57 60.17 76.87
N THR A 299 84.58 59.32 76.99
CA THR A 299 84.77 58.17 76.11
C THR A 299 83.99 56.96 76.63
N ARG A 300 82.91 56.60 75.91
CA ARG A 300 82.18 55.35 76.13
C ARG A 300 82.85 54.20 75.39
N VAL A 301 83.17 53.13 76.11
CA VAL A 301 83.79 51.91 75.57
C VAL A 301 82.84 50.74 75.78
N MET A 302 82.40 50.11 74.71
CA MET A 302 81.65 48.86 74.77
C MET A 302 82.65 47.69 74.77
N VAL A 303 82.45 46.71 75.65
CA VAL A 303 83.26 45.48 75.73
C VAL A 303 82.35 44.27 75.53
N VAL A 304 82.62 43.49 74.49
CA VAL A 304 81.89 42.29 74.08
C VAL A 304 82.84 41.10 74.14
N ASP A 305 82.51 40.12 74.98
CA ASP A 305 83.34 38.96 75.29
C ASP A 305 82.43 37.96 76.01
N ASP A 306 82.43 36.67 75.65
CA ASP A 306 81.51 35.68 76.24
C ASP A 306 81.88 35.34 77.71
N SER A 307 83.15 35.52 78.07
CA SER A 307 83.69 35.26 79.39
C SER A 307 83.40 36.39 80.36
N LYS A 308 82.46 36.13 81.28
CA LYS A 308 82.13 37.03 82.39
C LYS A 308 83.36 37.46 83.20
N VAL A 309 84.39 36.62 83.27
CA VAL A 309 85.66 36.93 83.94
C VAL A 309 86.45 38.00 83.18
N VAL A 310 86.53 37.91 81.85
CA VAL A 310 87.23 38.90 81.02
C VAL A 310 86.44 40.21 80.96
N ARG A 311 85.11 40.17 80.76
CA ARG A 311 84.24 41.37 80.85
C ARG A 311 84.49 42.17 82.14
N VAL A 312 84.49 41.48 83.30
CA VAL A 312 84.73 42.11 84.61
C VAL A 312 86.19 42.55 84.79
N LYS A 313 87.18 41.81 84.29
CA LYS A 313 88.59 42.23 84.31
C LYS A 313 88.77 43.52 83.50
N THR A 314 88.38 43.53 82.24
CA THR A 314 88.52 44.69 81.34
C THR A 314 87.77 45.90 81.87
N SER A 315 86.57 45.73 82.42
CA SER A 315 85.84 46.81 83.12
C SER A 315 86.66 47.43 84.25
N ARG A 316 87.32 46.62 85.09
CA ARG A 316 88.20 47.09 86.18
C ARG A 316 89.50 47.75 85.70
N VAL A 317 89.96 47.48 84.48
CA VAL A 317 91.11 48.18 83.87
C VAL A 317 90.69 49.57 83.37
N LEU A 318 89.50 49.69 82.79
CA LEU A 318 89.06 50.90 82.11
C LEU A 318 88.36 51.92 83.02
N ALA A 319 87.46 51.47 83.91
CA ALA A 319 86.65 52.37 84.74
C ALA A 319 87.48 53.29 85.67
N PRO A 320 88.58 52.83 86.34
CA PRO A 320 89.44 53.70 87.15
C PRO A 320 90.19 54.78 86.34
N ARG A 321 90.22 54.65 85.01
CA ARG A 321 90.84 55.61 84.08
C ARG A 321 89.82 56.60 83.49
N GLY A 322 88.58 56.58 83.99
CA GLY A 322 87.50 57.51 83.64
C GLY A 322 86.53 57.01 82.55
N TYR A 323 86.88 55.96 81.82
CA TYR A 323 86.09 55.43 80.72
C TYR A 323 84.70 54.95 81.15
N GLN A 324 83.67 55.34 80.39
CA GLN A 324 82.30 54.84 80.59
C GLN A 324 82.17 53.44 79.97
N VAL A 325 82.29 52.39 80.77
CA VAL A 325 82.27 51.00 80.27
C VAL A 325 80.84 50.48 80.13
N VAL A 326 80.45 50.10 78.91
CA VAL A 326 79.26 49.26 78.63
C VAL A 326 79.74 47.83 78.42
N LEU A 327 79.07 46.86 79.03
CA LEU A 327 79.37 45.43 78.87
C LEU A 327 78.25 44.77 78.07
N ALA A 328 78.61 43.91 77.11
CA ALA A 328 77.72 42.99 76.44
C ALA A 328 78.29 41.56 76.46
N GLU A 329 77.43 40.54 76.58
CA GLU A 329 77.87 39.14 76.73
C GLU A 329 77.75 38.26 75.49
N SER A 330 77.18 38.79 74.41
CA SER A 330 77.27 38.24 73.06
C SER A 330 77.22 39.37 72.03
N ALA A 331 77.48 39.05 70.77
CA ALA A 331 77.37 40.02 69.67
C ALA A 331 75.91 40.49 69.44
N GLU A 332 74.92 39.63 69.67
CA GLU A 332 73.50 39.98 69.58
C GLU A 332 73.12 41.01 70.66
N GLU A 333 73.52 40.79 71.92
CA GLU A 333 73.30 41.76 73.00
C GLU A 333 74.08 43.07 72.78
N ALA A 334 75.22 43.01 72.08
CA ALA A 334 75.94 44.19 71.64
C ALA A 334 75.17 44.98 70.57
N ILE A 335 74.54 44.33 69.59
CA ILE A 335 73.70 44.98 68.55
C ILE A 335 72.48 45.68 69.17
N GLU A 336 71.81 45.04 70.13
CA GLU A 336 70.72 45.66 70.90
C GLU A 336 71.22 46.91 71.65
N LYS A 337 72.36 46.82 72.33
CA LYS A 337 72.95 47.93 73.09
C LYS A 337 73.51 49.05 72.20
N LEU A 338 74.07 48.73 71.03
CA LEU A 338 74.52 49.69 70.03
C LEU A 338 73.36 50.59 69.56
N SER A 339 72.18 50.01 69.40
CA SER A 339 70.95 50.73 69.01
C SER A 339 70.43 51.66 70.11
N ALA A 340 70.64 51.32 71.39
CA ALA A 340 70.17 52.11 72.53
C ALA A 340 71.21 53.12 73.06
N GLN A 341 72.51 52.82 72.95
CA GLN A 341 73.61 53.60 73.49
C GLN A 341 74.85 53.48 72.60
N ALA A 342 74.99 54.36 71.62
CA ALA A 342 76.21 54.45 70.80
C ALA A 342 77.46 54.60 71.70
N PRO A 343 78.46 53.70 71.57
CA PRO A 343 79.78 53.86 72.18
C PRO A 343 80.69 54.70 71.26
N HIS A 344 81.85 55.09 71.78
CA HIS A 344 82.90 55.78 71.02
C HIS A 344 84.04 54.82 70.63
N VAL A 345 84.16 53.67 71.32
CA VAL A 345 85.04 52.55 70.94
C VAL A 345 84.31 51.24 71.23
N LEU A 346 84.35 50.30 70.29
CA LEU A 346 83.93 48.92 70.50
C LEU A 346 85.16 48.04 70.70
N ILE A 347 85.12 47.19 71.72
CA ILE A 347 86.10 46.12 71.96
C ILE A 347 85.33 44.81 71.86
N THR A 348 85.77 43.90 70.98
CA THR A 348 85.15 42.57 70.82
C THR A 348 86.19 41.48 70.87
N ASP A 349 85.88 40.35 71.50
CA ASP A 349 86.55 39.09 71.18
C ASP A 349 86.21 38.64 69.76
N VAL A 350 87.05 37.80 69.17
CA VAL A 350 86.75 37.06 67.93
C VAL A 350 85.85 35.87 68.23
N GLU A 351 86.21 35.08 69.24
CA GLU A 351 85.72 33.70 69.40
C GLU A 351 84.54 33.62 70.39
N MET A 352 83.38 34.10 69.94
CA MET A 352 82.13 34.05 70.70
C MET A 352 81.15 33.00 70.13
N PRO A 353 80.33 32.34 70.96
CA PRO A 353 79.30 31.41 70.50
C PRO A 353 78.10 32.15 69.91
N GLY A 354 77.58 31.68 68.77
CA GLY A 354 76.53 32.37 68.03
C GLY A 354 77.14 33.22 66.91
N MET A 355 76.94 34.53 66.96
CA MET A 355 77.60 35.49 66.07
C MET A 355 79.02 35.84 66.57
N ASP A 356 80.01 35.77 65.66
CA ASP A 356 81.42 36.02 65.98
C ASP A 356 81.80 37.52 65.93
N GLY A 357 83.02 37.86 66.35
CA GLY A 357 83.50 39.25 66.35
C GLY A 357 83.62 39.89 64.95
N PHE A 358 83.87 39.12 63.90
CA PHE A 358 83.90 39.61 62.52
C PHE A 358 82.50 39.91 62.01
N ASP A 359 81.52 39.04 62.29
CA ASP A 359 80.12 39.27 61.91
C ASP A 359 79.50 40.44 62.66
N LEU A 360 79.82 40.62 63.95
CA LEU A 360 79.50 41.85 64.70
C LEU A 360 80.10 43.08 64.03
N THR A 361 81.37 43.01 63.61
CA THR A 361 82.04 44.13 62.93
C THR A 361 81.39 44.41 61.56
N ARG A 362 81.04 43.38 60.78
CA ARG A 362 80.30 43.52 59.51
C ARG A 362 78.94 44.17 59.73
N HIS A 363 78.21 43.80 60.79
CA HIS A 363 76.93 44.42 61.14
C HIS A 363 77.08 45.91 61.47
N VAL A 364 78.11 46.28 62.25
CA VAL A 364 78.46 47.69 62.54
C VAL A 364 78.78 48.44 61.24
N ARG A 365 79.61 47.88 60.34
CA ARG A 365 79.96 48.51 59.06
C ARG A 365 78.78 48.62 58.09
N ALA A 366 77.83 47.69 58.14
CA ALA A 366 76.59 47.73 57.36
C ALA A 366 75.56 48.75 57.89
N THR A 367 75.74 49.29 59.10
CA THR A 367 74.78 50.19 59.75
C THR A 367 75.25 51.65 59.65
N PRO A 368 74.65 52.49 58.77
CA PRO A 368 75.23 53.79 58.40
C PRO A 368 75.48 54.75 59.57
N ALA A 369 74.65 54.69 60.63
CA ALA A 369 74.77 55.55 61.81
C ALA A 369 75.98 55.21 62.72
N ILE A 370 76.58 54.03 62.58
CA ILE A 370 77.74 53.57 63.36
C ILE A 370 78.85 53.00 62.47
N ALA A 371 78.77 53.17 61.14
CA ALA A 371 79.70 52.59 60.18
C ALA A 371 81.17 53.03 60.40
N GLU A 372 81.41 54.19 61.02
CA GLU A 372 82.75 54.71 61.34
C GLU A 372 83.25 54.31 62.75
N LEU A 373 82.44 53.64 63.58
CA LEU A 373 82.77 53.28 64.96
C LEU A 373 84.11 52.51 65.03
N PRO A 374 85.13 52.98 65.78
CA PRO A 374 86.38 52.26 65.94
C PRO A 374 86.16 50.90 66.63
N VAL A 375 86.61 49.82 65.99
CA VAL A 375 86.53 48.46 66.52
C VAL A 375 87.94 47.94 66.83
N ILE A 376 88.17 47.62 68.09
CA ILE A 376 89.34 46.91 68.59
C ILE A 376 88.92 45.45 68.75
N MET A 377 89.56 44.57 67.99
CA MET A 377 89.28 43.14 68.00
C MET A 377 90.39 42.40 68.74
N ILE A 378 90.01 41.50 69.64
CA ILE A 378 90.92 40.68 70.43
C ILE A 378 90.89 39.25 69.88
N THR A 379 92.04 38.72 69.47
CA THR A 379 92.15 37.40 68.82
C THR A 379 93.02 36.42 69.63
N SER A 380 92.72 35.13 69.53
CA SER A 380 93.55 34.02 70.04
C SER A 380 94.64 33.56 69.06
N ALA A 381 94.57 34.02 67.80
CA ALA A 381 95.45 33.61 66.71
C ALA A 381 95.96 34.81 65.89
N ASP A 382 97.26 34.80 65.56
CA ASP A 382 97.96 35.88 64.88
C ASP A 382 97.71 35.95 63.36
N ASP A 383 97.11 34.92 62.77
CA ASP A 383 96.92 34.77 61.32
C ASP A 383 95.71 35.53 60.75
N ARG A 384 94.79 36.01 61.61
CA ARG A 384 93.50 36.59 61.18
C ARG A 384 93.56 38.04 60.66
N GLN A 385 94.75 38.56 60.34
CA GLN A 385 94.94 39.97 59.96
C GLN A 385 94.20 40.36 58.67
N GLU A 386 94.17 39.49 57.65
CA GLU A 386 93.45 39.75 56.39
C GLU A 386 91.93 39.78 56.61
N ALA A 387 91.40 38.85 57.41
CA ALA A 387 89.99 38.80 57.78
C ALA A 387 89.55 40.05 58.55
N ALA A 388 90.40 40.55 59.46
CA ALA A 388 90.16 41.78 60.20
C ALA A 388 90.08 43.01 59.28
N GLN A 389 90.97 43.12 58.29
CA GLN A 389 90.91 44.19 57.29
C GLN A 389 89.63 44.07 56.42
N ALA A 390 89.30 42.86 55.96
CA ALA A 390 88.11 42.60 55.14
C ALA A 390 86.78 42.82 55.88
N ALA A 391 86.76 42.72 57.22
CA ALA A 391 85.61 43.05 58.06
C ALA A 391 85.57 44.55 58.46
N GLY A 392 86.63 45.33 58.21
CA GLY A 392 86.71 46.75 58.59
C GLY A 392 87.08 46.99 60.06
N VAL A 393 87.83 46.08 60.67
CA VAL A 393 88.38 46.22 62.04
C VAL A 393 89.42 47.34 62.09
N SER A 394 89.41 48.16 63.14
CA SER A 394 90.31 49.31 63.30
C SER A 394 91.63 48.98 63.98
N VAL A 395 91.63 48.00 64.89
CA VAL A 395 92.83 47.46 65.54
C VAL A 395 92.62 45.96 65.82
N LEU A 396 93.61 45.12 65.53
CA LEU A 396 93.64 43.71 65.95
C LEU A 396 94.69 43.55 67.06
N LEU A 397 94.37 42.81 68.12
CA LEU A 397 95.19 42.64 69.32
C LEU A 397 95.25 41.16 69.73
N GLY A 398 96.44 40.56 69.75
CA GLY A 398 96.64 39.17 70.13
C GLY A 398 96.51 38.91 71.63
N LYS A 399 95.98 37.74 72.01
CA LYS A 399 96.04 37.19 73.37
C LYS A 399 97.37 36.42 73.52
N PRO A 400 98.18 36.64 74.58
CA PRO A 400 97.95 37.52 75.72
C PRO A 400 98.44 38.96 75.47
N TYR A 401 97.56 39.93 75.70
CA TYR A 401 97.88 41.37 75.69
C TYR A 401 98.13 41.89 77.12
N SER A 402 98.95 42.94 77.25
CA SER A 402 99.06 43.72 78.48
C SER A 402 97.94 44.76 78.59
N GLU A 403 97.65 45.19 79.82
CA GLU A 403 96.70 46.30 80.04
C GLU A 403 97.14 47.59 79.35
N ALA A 404 98.45 47.84 79.28
CA ALA A 404 99.02 49.05 78.67
C ALA A 404 98.79 49.09 77.15
N GLU A 405 98.91 47.97 76.46
CA GLU A 405 98.62 47.87 75.02
C GLU A 405 97.14 48.09 74.73
N LEU A 406 96.24 47.43 75.47
CA LEU A 406 94.80 47.62 75.31
C LEU A 406 94.41 49.10 75.51
N ILE A 407 94.96 49.75 76.55
CA ILE A 407 94.74 51.18 76.77
C ILE A 407 95.29 52.00 75.60
N ALA A 408 96.52 51.76 75.13
CA ALA A 408 97.08 52.49 73.99
C ALA A 408 96.23 52.35 72.70
N CYS A 409 95.60 51.20 72.48
CA CYS A 409 94.65 51.01 71.38
C CYS A 409 93.38 51.86 71.55
N ILE A 410 92.82 51.93 72.77
CA ILE A 410 91.63 52.76 73.09
C ILE A 410 91.96 54.26 73.02
N GLU A 411 93.13 54.66 73.52
CA GLU A 411 93.65 56.04 73.42
C GLU A 411 93.78 56.47 71.95
N ARG A 412 94.32 55.61 71.08
CA ARG A 412 94.38 55.88 69.64
C ARG A 412 92.99 55.93 68.99
N ALA A 413 92.07 55.05 69.41
CA ALA A 413 90.71 55.01 68.89
C ALA A 413 89.88 56.25 69.28
N ARG A 414 89.93 56.70 70.54
CA ARG A 414 89.18 57.90 71.00
C ARG A 414 89.66 59.20 70.34
N LEU A 415 90.92 59.25 69.89
CA LEU A 415 91.47 60.40 69.18
C LEU A 415 91.05 60.46 67.70
N ALA A 416 90.60 59.35 67.11
CA ALA A 416 89.98 59.34 65.79
C ALA A 416 88.52 59.83 65.84
N VAL A 417 87.82 59.63 66.96
CA VAL A 417 86.44 60.11 67.16
C VAL A 417 86.42 61.57 67.56
N GLN A 418 85.77 62.38 66.73
CA GLN A 418 85.61 63.81 66.91
C GLN A 418 84.16 64.13 67.24
N LEU A 419 83.92 64.82 68.36
CA LEU A 419 82.62 65.46 68.58
C LEU A 419 82.65 66.91 68.06
N PRO A 420 81.53 67.42 67.52
CA PRO A 420 81.34 68.87 67.40
C PRO A 420 81.38 69.51 68.80
N ALA A 421 82.00 70.69 68.91
CA ALA A 421 82.16 71.42 70.18
C ALA A 421 80.89 72.15 70.64
#